data_AF-A0A146HUU1-F1
#
_entry.id   AF-A0A146HUU1-F1
#
_cell.length_a   1.000
_cell.length_b   1.000
_cell.length_c   1.000
_cell.angle_alpha   90.00
_cell.angle_beta   90.00
_cell.angle_gamma   90.00
#
_symmetry.space_group_name_H-M   'P 1'
#
loop_
_entity.id
_entity.type
_entity.pdbx_description
1 polymer ?
#
loop_
_entity_poly.entity_id
_entity_poly.type
_entity_poly.pdbx_seq_one_letter_code
_entity_poly.pdbx_strand_id
1 'polypeptide(L)' 'EPWPKVSGFAKVDLSSGEVKKYVYGHEKYGGEPMFVPQNPNSENEDEGYILVFVHDEKAWKSELQI' A
#
# COMPACT_ATOMS: atom_id res chain seq x y z
N GLU A 1 18.04 -5.00 16.62
CA GLU A 1 16.63 -5.32 16.91
C GLU A 1 15.82 -5.12 15.63
N PRO A 2 15.31 -6.15 14.94
CA PRO A 2 14.48 -5.84 13.80
C PRO A 2 13.09 -5.49 14.34
N TRP A 3 12.82 -4.19 14.42
CA TRP A 3 11.44 -3.69 14.50
C TRP A 3 10.63 -4.33 13.36
N PRO A 4 9.35 -4.68 13.59
CA PRO A 4 8.54 -5.31 12.56
C PRO A 4 8.48 -4.40 11.34
N LYS A 5 8.99 -4.89 10.21
CA LYS A 5 8.99 -4.15 8.95
C LYS A 5 7.78 -4.53 8.10
N VAL A 6 7.04 -3.54 7.64
CA VAL A 6 5.88 -3.74 6.78
C VAL A 6 6.36 -3.86 5.33
N SER A 7 6.30 -5.07 4.77
CA SER A 7 6.82 -5.38 3.42
C SER A 7 5.84 -5.08 2.28
N GLY A 8 4.66 -4.56 2.59
CA GLY A 8 3.59 -4.35 1.63
C GLY A 8 2.24 -4.11 2.30
N PHE A 9 1.20 -4.01 1.49
CA PHE A 9 -0.19 -3.96 1.94
C PHE A 9 -1.06 -4.95 1.14
N ALA A 10 -2.31 -5.10 1.53
CA ALA A 10 -3.25 -5.96 0.83
C ALA A 10 -4.60 -5.28 0.64
N LYS A 11 -5.21 -5.49 -0.52
CA LYS A 11 -6.62 -5.25 -0.78
C LYS A 11 -7.37 -6.54 -0.50
N VAL A 12 -8.39 -6.47 0.34
CA VAL A 12 -9.22 -7.61 0.74
C VAL A 12 -10.64 -7.35 0.29
N ASP A 13 -11.19 -8.23 -0.53
CA ASP A 13 -12.63 -8.26 -0.78
C ASP A 13 -13.29 -9.04 0.37
N LEU A 14 -14.06 -8.33 1.18
CA LEU A 14 -14.72 -8.91 2.35
C LEU A 14 -15.87 -9.87 2.00
N SER A 15 -16.43 -9.76 0.78
CA SER A 15 -17.53 -10.61 0.34
C SER A 15 -17.04 -11.96 -0.18
N SER A 16 -16.00 -11.95 -1.02
CA SER A 16 -15.43 -13.17 -1.60
C SER A 16 -14.29 -13.77 -0.79
N GLY A 17 -13.63 -12.97 0.05
CA GLY A 17 -12.39 -13.32 0.73
C GLY A 17 -11.15 -13.24 -0.16
N GLU A 18 -11.26 -12.74 -1.40
CA GLU A 18 -10.10 -12.56 -2.28
C GLU A 18 -9.12 -11.55 -1.67
N VAL A 19 -7.82 -11.89 -1.70
CA VAL A 19 -6.74 -11.04 -1.20
C VAL A 19 -5.73 -10.76 -2.30
N LYS A 20 -5.56 -9.48 -2.65
CA LYS A 20 -4.52 -9.01 -3.58
C LYS A 20 -3.44 -8.28 -2.79
N LYS A 21 -2.22 -8.78 -2.83
CA LYS A 21 -1.08 -8.22 -2.10
C LYS A 21 -0.24 -7.33 -3.01
N TYR A 22 0.13 -6.16 -2.51
CA TYR A 22 1.15 -5.32 -3.09
C TYR A 22 2.40 -5.40 -2.22
N VAL A 23 3.47 -6.01 -2.74
CA VAL A 23 4.72 -6.23 -2.02
C VAL A 23 5.76 -5.24 -2.54
N TYR A 24 6.36 -4.44 -1.66
CA TYR A 24 7.33 -3.40 -2.06
C TYR A 24 8.61 -3.99 -2.65
N GLY A 25 9.01 -5.18 -2.18
CA GLY A 25 10.19 -5.92 -2.66
C GLY A 25 11.52 -5.27 -2.24
N HIS A 26 12.65 -5.88 -2.65
CA HIS A 26 13.98 -5.26 -2.63
C HIS A 26 14.46 -4.56 -1.34
N GLU A 27 14.09 -5.04 -0.15
CA GLU A 27 14.39 -4.35 1.14
C GLU A 27 13.75 -2.97 1.25
N LYS A 28 12.58 -2.82 0.63
CA LYS A 28 11.70 -1.69 0.78
C LYS A 28 10.63 -1.97 1.82
N TYR A 29 10.40 -1.01 2.70
CA TYR A 29 9.45 -1.14 3.80
C TYR A 29 8.64 0.14 3.93
N GLY A 30 7.34 -0.02 4.17
CA GLY A 30 6.41 1.10 4.28
C GLY A 30 5.70 1.14 5.63
N GLY A 31 4.57 1.81 5.64
CA GLY A 31 3.68 1.91 6.79
C GLY A 31 2.22 1.77 6.39
N GLU A 32 1.37 2.60 6.99
CA GLU A 32 -0.07 2.63 6.74
C GLU A 32 -0.38 3.15 5.32
N PRO A 33 -1.09 2.35 4.49
CA PRO A 33 -1.58 2.82 3.19
C PRO A 33 -2.82 3.71 3.38
N MET A 34 -2.94 4.75 2.56
CA MET A 34 -4.09 5.66 2.54
C MET A 34 -4.85 5.52 1.23
N PHE A 35 -6.14 5.18 1.31
CA PHE A 35 -7.01 5.20 0.15
C PHE A 35 -7.48 6.63 -0.16
N VAL A 36 -7.44 6.99 -1.43
CA VAL A 36 -7.96 8.27 -1.94
C VAL A 36 -8.92 7.97 -3.10
N PRO A 37 -10.22 8.27 -2.96
CA PRO A 37 -11.18 8.04 -4.03
C PRO A 37 -10.85 8.91 -5.25
N GLN A 38 -11.07 8.39 -6.45
CA GLN A 38 -10.77 9.11 -7.69
C GLN A 38 -11.61 10.39 -7.82
N ASN A 39 -12.87 10.31 -7.40
CA ASN A 39 -13.77 11.45 -7.34
C ASN A 39 -14.86 11.24 -6.26
N PRO A 40 -15.54 12.30 -5.79
CA PRO A 40 -16.57 12.19 -4.74
C PRO A 40 -17.81 11.37 -5.14
N ASN A 41 -18.00 11.12 -6.43
CA ASN A 41 -19.17 10.46 -7.01
C ASN A 41 -18.82 9.10 -7.62
N SER A 42 -17.69 8.48 -7.23
CA SER A 42 -17.31 7.15 -7.68
C SER A 42 -18.42 6.14 -7.41
N GLU A 43 -18.78 5.35 -8.43
CA GLU A 43 -19.85 4.36 -8.33
C GLU A 43 -19.38 3.11 -7.56
N ASN A 44 -18.08 2.79 -7.65
CA ASN A 44 -17.48 1.66 -6.93
C ASN A 44 -16.73 2.16 -5.68
N GLU A 45 -16.90 1.46 -4.55
CA GLU A 45 -16.28 1.79 -3.25
C GLU A 45 -14.74 1.90 -3.34
N ASP A 46 -14.14 1.09 -4.20
CA ASP A 46 -12.70 0.91 -4.34
C ASP A 46 -12.11 1.61 -5.57
N GLU A 47 -12.87 2.50 -6.21
CA GLU A 47 -12.42 3.32 -7.34
C GLU A 47 -11.57 4.50 -6.85
N GLY A 48 -10.26 4.29 -6.83
CA GLY A 48 -9.31 5.28 -6.35
C GLY A 48 -7.88 4.79 -6.37
N TYR A 49 -7.05 5.44 -5.55
CA TYR A 49 -5.61 5.21 -5.47
C TYR A 49 -5.22 4.84 -4.05
N ILE A 50 -4.08 4.15 -3.91
CA ILE A 50 -3.46 3.87 -2.61
C ILE A 50 -2.17 4.66 -2.53
N LEU A 51 -2.13 5.65 -1.64
CA LEU A 51 -0.93 6.40 -1.31
C LEU A 51 -0.18 5.69 -0.19
N VAL A 52 1.12 5.45 -0.36
CA VAL A 52 1.95 4.90 0.71
C VAL A 52 3.39 5.38 0.65
N PHE A 53 3.93 5.78 1.81
CA PHE A 53 5.35 6.05 1.95
C PHE A 53 6.12 4.74 2.10
N VAL A 54 7.16 4.59 1.29
CA VAL A 54 8.04 3.43 1.27
C VAL A 54 9.49 3.91 1.39
N HIS A 55 10.24 3.28 2.28
CA HIS A 55 11.66 3.50 2.46
C HIS A 55 12.46 2.36 1.82
N ASP A 56 13.33 2.71 0.88
CA ASP A 56 14.33 1.82 0.28
C ASP A 56 15.61 1.87 1.10
N GLU A 57 15.86 0.80 1.85
CA GLU A 57 17.04 0.71 2.72
C GLU A 57 18.35 0.58 1.94
N LYS A 58 18.32 0.10 0.69
CA LYS A 58 19.52 -0.01 -0.16
C LYS A 58 19.95 1.35 -0.69
N ALA A 59 18.98 2.13 -1.15
CA ALA A 59 19.23 3.47 -1.66
C ALA A 59 19.29 4.54 -0.56
N TRP A 60 18.82 4.20 0.66
CA TRP A 60 18.61 5.11 1.78
C TRP A 60 17.73 6.30 1.40
N LYS A 61 16.62 6.02 0.72
CA LYS A 61 15.68 7.02 0.21
C LYS A 61 14.25 6.61 0.48
N SER A 62 13.39 7.62 0.65
CA SER A 62 11.95 7.41 0.78
C SER A 62 11.23 7.90 -0.47
N GLU A 63 10.19 7.19 -0.86
CA GLU A 63 9.30 7.50 -1.97
C GLU A 63 7.84 7.46 -1.52
N LEU A 64 7.00 8.27 -2.16
CA LEU A 64 5.55 8.14 -2.09
C LEU A 64 5.10 7.36 -3.33
N GLN A 65 4.51 6.19 -3.13
CA GLN A 65 3.92 5.37 -4.20
C GLN A 65 2.42 5.66 -4.29
N ILE A 66 1.86 5.54 -5.50
CA ILE A 66 0.44 5.75 -5.85
C ILE A 66 -0.05 4.54 -6.66
#